data_AF-A0A557P5L0-F1
#
_entry.id   AF-A0A557P5L0-F1
#
_cell.length_a   1.000
_cell.length_b   1.000
_cell.length_c   1.000
_cell.angle_alpha   90.00
_cell.angle_beta   90.00
_cell.angle_gamma   90.00
#
_symmetry.space_group_name_H-M   'P 1'
#
loop_
_entity.id
_entity.type
_entity.pdbx_description
1 polymer ?
#
loop_
_entity_poly.entity_id
_entity_poly.type
_entity_poly.pdbx_seq_one_letter_code
_entity_poly.pdbx_strand_id
1 'polypeptide(L)'
;MKKRIPKTVFVHGSESRQFQTNDIWDFEDFEQKALEVALDNPEGGYDKTFITVTFHDDSEHQCRLDLGCNVNDLGFSDHCLSVHDYHQQNHDKPEMAWMREDHQLELIGLIEHYQLDRALVQQARAKAGEVIKEVKRKQEEEQRQKIKEREESIRAHQQKEQAFQESLNIPEWAQAVIIATKTEYDSETSCPHTGVYESKTIKTIILAWSKHTQQRFPEMRKACLNHPDTVFLHDKTQSKEQRENYSMGAGNYLTENNYLYHGWKVRKQRFWDEENKAKSVPLGELVIKYK
;
A
#
# COMPACT_ATOMS: atom_id res chain seq x y z
N MET A 1 19.74 27.69 41.02
CA MET A 1 20.82 28.05 40.08
C MET A 1 20.33 29.14 39.12
N LYS A 2 21.21 29.84 38.41
CA LYS A 2 20.79 30.81 37.36
C LYS A 2 20.17 30.03 36.19
N LYS A 3 19.14 30.60 35.55
CA LYS A 3 18.57 30.03 34.33
C LYS A 3 19.60 30.09 33.20
N ARG A 4 19.66 29.05 32.37
CA ARG A 4 20.53 29.00 31.18
C ARG A 4 19.74 29.45 29.97
N ILE A 5 20.25 30.46 29.29
CA ILE A 5 19.60 31.05 28.12
C ILE A 5 20.28 30.47 26.88
N PRO A 6 19.56 29.73 26.01
CA PRO A 6 20.10 29.25 24.75
C PRO A 6 20.56 30.43 23.89
N LYS A 7 21.67 30.26 23.15
CA LYS A 7 22.28 31.34 22.36
C LYS A 7 22.47 30.95 20.91
N THR A 8 23.10 29.80 20.65
CA THR A 8 23.39 29.34 19.29
C THR A 8 23.16 27.85 19.14
N VAL A 9 22.91 27.41 17.92
CA VAL A 9 22.77 26.00 17.56
C VAL A 9 23.78 25.64 16.49
N PHE A 10 24.64 24.66 16.77
CA PHE A 10 25.53 24.05 15.80
C PHE A 10 24.91 22.77 15.24
N VAL A 11 24.85 22.64 13.93
CA VAL A 11 24.27 21.47 13.24
C VAL A 11 25.38 20.51 12.82
N HIS A 12 25.40 19.30 13.39
CA HIS A 12 26.31 18.23 12.99
C HIS A 12 25.85 17.52 11.71
N GLY A 13 24.54 17.43 11.50
CA GLY A 13 23.95 16.88 10.28
C GLY A 13 22.43 16.76 10.37
N SER A 14 21.76 16.75 9.22
CA SER A 14 20.30 16.66 9.12
C SER A 14 19.86 15.80 7.94
N GLU A 15 18.88 14.92 8.18
CA GLU A 15 18.21 14.13 7.14
C GLU A 15 17.16 14.96 6.36
N SER A 16 16.72 16.11 6.90
CA SER A 16 15.71 17.00 6.27
C SER A 16 16.17 17.66 4.97
N ARG A 17 17.49 17.69 4.70
CA ARG A 17 18.15 18.48 3.64
C ARG A 17 17.92 19.99 3.72
N GLN A 18 17.27 20.49 4.77
CA GLN A 18 17.00 21.92 4.99
C GLN A 18 18.02 22.60 5.92
N PHE A 19 18.85 21.81 6.60
CA PHE A 19 20.01 22.27 7.37
C PHE A 19 21.31 21.71 6.79
N GLN A 20 22.39 22.50 6.77
CA GLN A 20 23.69 22.03 6.31
C GLN A 20 24.58 21.64 7.50
N THR A 21 25.45 20.66 7.28
CA THR A 21 26.46 20.26 8.27
C THR A 21 27.45 21.40 8.50
N ASN A 22 27.77 21.65 9.77
CA ASN A 22 28.61 22.72 10.30
C ASN A 22 27.98 24.12 10.27
N ASP A 23 26.67 24.23 10.02
CA ASP A 23 25.98 25.50 10.18
C ASP A 23 25.91 25.90 11.66
N ILE A 24 26.06 27.19 11.91
CA ILE A 24 25.80 27.83 13.20
C ILE A 24 24.65 28.81 13.02
N TRP A 25 23.63 28.63 13.84
CA TRP A 25 22.43 29.45 13.85
C TRP A 25 22.33 30.22 15.16
N ASP A 26 21.71 31.41 15.09
CA ASP A 26 21.07 31.98 16.28
C ASP A 26 19.97 31.02 16.76
N PHE A 27 19.78 30.94 18.09
CA PHE A 27 18.81 30.01 18.65
C PHE A 27 17.38 30.26 18.18
N GLU A 28 16.94 31.53 18.11
CA GLU A 28 15.57 31.85 17.72
C GLU A 28 15.33 31.55 16.22
N ASP A 29 16.31 31.88 15.37
CA ASP A 29 16.27 31.57 13.94
C ASP A 29 16.25 30.05 13.70
N PHE A 30 17.02 29.29 14.49
CA PHE A 30 17.01 27.83 14.41
C PHE A 30 15.65 27.26 14.80
N GLU A 31 15.05 27.72 15.90
CA GLU A 31 13.73 27.22 16.35
C GLU A 31 12.65 27.50 15.30
N GLN A 32 12.67 28.69 14.69
CA GLN A 32 11.74 29.01 13.60
C GLN A 32 11.95 28.07 12.42
N LYS A 33 13.21 27.86 12.00
CA LYS A 33 13.52 26.99 10.86
C LYS A 33 13.18 25.52 11.15
N ALA A 34 13.43 25.04 12.36
CA ALA A 34 13.12 23.69 12.80
C ALA A 34 11.59 23.44 12.76
N LEU A 35 10.79 24.43 13.18
CA LEU A 35 9.34 24.35 13.05
C LEU A 35 8.89 24.28 11.59
N GLU A 36 9.45 25.10 10.70
CA GLU A 36 9.13 25.03 9.26
C GLU A 36 9.40 23.63 8.71
N VAL A 37 10.58 23.07 9.02
CA VAL A 37 10.96 21.71 8.62
C VAL A 37 9.98 20.67 9.16
N ALA A 38 9.59 20.78 10.44
CA ALA A 38 8.64 19.86 11.06
C ALA A 38 7.23 19.95 10.43
N LEU A 39 6.79 21.14 10.04
CA LEU A 39 5.50 21.37 9.37
C LEU A 39 5.48 20.84 7.93
N ASP A 40 6.63 20.85 7.24
CA ASP A 40 6.80 20.22 5.92
C ASP A 40 6.77 18.68 5.97
N ASN A 41 6.88 18.10 7.16
CA ASN A 41 6.74 16.67 7.41
C ASN A 41 5.51 16.33 8.30
N PRO A 42 4.29 16.50 7.76
CA PRO A 42 3.07 16.42 8.56
C PRO A 42 2.59 14.98 8.85
N GLU A 43 2.97 14.01 8.03
CA GLU A 43 2.65 12.60 8.24
C GLU A 43 3.52 11.97 9.34
N GLY A 44 4.68 12.57 9.62
CA GLY A 44 5.67 12.10 10.57
C GLY A 44 6.80 11.32 9.89
N GLY A 45 7.60 10.64 10.70
CA GLY A 45 8.90 10.09 10.28
C GLY A 45 10.04 10.93 10.85
N TYR A 46 11.26 10.40 10.79
CA TYR A 46 12.37 10.95 11.54
C TYR A 46 13.28 11.77 10.63
N ASP A 47 13.01 13.06 10.46
CA ASP A 47 14.02 13.96 9.89
C ASP A 47 15.07 14.26 10.97
N LYS A 48 15.95 13.28 11.19
CA LYS A 48 16.94 13.31 12.25
C LYS A 48 17.89 14.47 12.04
N THR A 49 17.98 15.34 13.04
CA THR A 49 18.85 16.51 13.03
C THR A 49 19.68 16.50 14.30
N PHE A 50 20.99 16.29 14.14
CA PHE A 50 21.94 16.22 15.25
C PHE A 50 22.49 17.61 15.52
N ILE A 51 22.31 18.11 16.74
CA ILE A 51 22.66 19.49 17.10
C ILE A 51 23.41 19.56 18.42
N THR A 52 24.16 20.65 18.58
CA THR A 52 24.62 21.15 19.88
C THR A 52 24.07 22.54 20.11
N VAL A 53 23.34 22.74 21.21
CA VAL A 53 22.90 24.05 21.68
C VAL A 53 23.92 24.60 22.66
N THR A 54 24.47 25.78 22.39
CA THR A 54 25.36 26.50 23.30
C THR A 54 24.57 27.59 24.03
N PHE A 55 24.76 27.67 25.34
CA PHE A 55 24.08 28.63 26.21
C PHE A 55 24.98 29.84 26.51
N HIS A 56 24.40 30.91 27.04
CA HIS A 56 25.15 32.12 27.43
C HIS A 56 26.20 31.91 28.53
N ASP A 57 26.13 30.82 29.29
CA ASP A 57 27.12 30.44 30.31
C ASP A 57 28.19 29.48 29.77
N ASP A 58 28.30 29.37 28.44
CA ASP A 58 29.19 28.48 27.68
C ASP A 58 28.94 26.99 27.94
N SER A 59 27.87 26.63 28.66
CA SER A 59 27.43 25.25 28.72
C SER A 59 26.82 24.81 27.39
N GLU A 60 26.80 23.50 27.15
CA GLU A 60 26.32 22.91 25.91
C GLU A 60 25.34 21.76 26.18
N HIS A 61 24.41 21.56 25.25
CA HIS A 61 23.53 20.40 25.21
C HIS A 61 23.56 19.81 23.81
N GLN A 62 24.06 18.58 23.68
CA GLN A 62 24.03 17.84 22.43
C GLN A 62 22.86 16.86 22.41
N CYS A 63 22.06 16.89 21.35
CA CYS A 63 20.94 15.97 21.18
C CYS A 63 20.65 15.68 19.70
N ARG A 64 19.76 14.72 19.48
CA ARG A 64 19.14 14.46 18.18
C ARG A 64 17.68 14.92 18.27
N LEU A 65 17.29 15.79 17.34
CA LEU A 65 15.90 16.14 17.11
C LEU A 65 15.33 15.25 16.01
N ASP A 66 14.11 14.76 16.22
CA ASP A 66 13.34 14.03 15.23
C ASP A 66 12.27 14.98 14.68
N LEU A 67 12.61 15.81 13.67
CA LEU A 67 11.72 16.88 13.22
C LEU A 67 10.49 16.34 12.48
N GLY A 68 9.28 16.73 12.92
CA GLY A 68 8.01 16.36 12.29
C GLY A 68 6.79 16.65 13.18
N CYS A 69 5.59 16.65 12.61
CA CYS A 69 4.39 17.01 13.38
C CYS A 69 3.85 15.88 14.28
N ASN A 70 3.91 14.63 13.83
CA ASN A 70 3.17 13.52 14.43
C ASN A 70 4.02 12.78 15.48
N VAL A 71 3.88 13.15 16.76
CA VAL A 71 4.61 12.56 17.92
C VAL A 71 6.12 12.85 17.91
N ASN A 72 6.52 13.86 17.15
CA ASN A 72 7.90 14.21 16.85
C ASN A 72 8.22 15.63 17.35
N ASP A 73 9.48 16.05 17.20
CA ASP A 73 9.97 17.32 17.70
C ASP A 73 9.63 18.47 16.73
N LEU A 74 9.18 19.60 17.28
CA LEU A 74 8.97 20.84 16.52
C LEU A 74 10.17 21.81 16.60
N GLY A 75 11.23 21.41 17.30
CA GLY A 75 12.41 22.21 17.63
C GLY A 75 13.04 21.71 18.92
N PHE A 76 14.18 22.30 19.31
CA PHE A 76 14.88 21.97 20.55
C PHE A 76 14.03 22.28 21.79
N SER A 77 13.34 23.42 21.81
CA SER A 77 12.51 23.78 22.97
C SER A 77 11.38 22.79 23.19
N ASP A 78 10.71 22.39 22.10
CA ASP A 78 9.63 21.41 22.14
C ASP A 78 10.16 20.03 22.58
N HIS A 79 11.31 19.59 22.05
CA HIS A 79 11.97 18.36 22.45
C HIS A 79 12.23 18.31 23.96
N CYS A 80 12.91 19.32 24.51
CA CYS A 80 13.22 19.37 25.94
C CYS A 80 11.95 19.37 26.79
N LEU A 81 10.94 20.16 26.42
CA LEU A 81 9.68 20.20 27.16
C LEU A 81 8.91 18.89 27.06
N SER A 82 8.91 18.22 25.90
CA SER A 82 8.29 16.91 25.71
C SER A 82 8.98 15.83 26.56
N VAL A 83 10.32 15.82 26.61
CA VAL A 83 11.08 14.91 27.49
C VAL A 83 10.71 15.13 28.96
N HIS A 84 10.66 16.39 29.40
CA HIS A 84 10.25 16.75 30.76
C HIS A 84 8.80 16.34 31.05
N ASP A 85 7.85 16.68 30.19
CA ASP A 85 6.43 16.34 30.36
C ASP A 85 6.22 14.82 30.39
N TYR A 86 6.93 14.08 29.55
CA TYR A 86 6.88 12.62 29.51
C TYR A 86 7.42 12.00 30.81
N HIS A 87 8.55 12.50 31.33
CA HIS A 87 9.08 12.07 32.62
C HIS A 87 8.07 12.32 33.75
N GLN A 88 7.53 13.54 33.85
CA GLN A 88 6.54 13.89 34.88
C GLN A 88 5.32 12.97 34.86
N GLN A 89 4.83 12.59 33.69
CA GLN A 89 3.66 11.70 33.54
C GLN A 89 3.93 10.22 33.83
N ASN A 90 5.20 9.78 33.78
CA ASN A 90 5.52 8.35 33.74
C ASN A 90 6.53 7.90 34.81
N HIS A 91 7.26 8.80 35.46
CA HIS A 91 8.36 8.46 36.37
C HIS A 91 7.96 7.63 37.60
N ASP A 92 6.69 7.62 37.99
CA ASP A 92 6.17 6.81 39.11
C ASP A 92 5.80 5.37 38.70
N LYS A 93 5.73 5.07 37.40
CA LYS A 93 5.29 3.76 36.91
C LYS A 93 6.34 2.69 37.21
N PRO A 94 5.95 1.50 37.75
CA PRO A 94 6.89 0.42 38.04
C PRO A 94 7.67 -0.05 36.80
N GLU A 95 7.01 -0.14 35.65
CA GLU A 95 7.60 -0.54 34.37
C GLU A 95 8.58 0.49 33.78
N MET A 96 8.57 1.73 34.30
CA MET A 96 9.43 2.83 33.86
C MET A 96 10.53 3.16 34.88
N ALA A 97 10.97 2.18 35.68
CA ALA A 97 11.98 2.39 36.72
C ALA A 97 13.28 3.05 36.20
N TRP A 98 13.62 2.82 34.93
CA TRP A 98 14.77 3.42 34.25
C TRP A 98 14.75 4.96 34.21
N MET A 99 13.57 5.60 34.29
CA MET A 99 13.43 7.07 34.33
C MET A 99 13.95 7.71 35.62
N ARG A 100 14.19 6.89 36.66
CA ARG A 100 14.72 7.34 37.96
C ARG A 100 16.22 7.07 38.10
N GLU A 101 16.87 6.62 37.04
CA GLU A 101 18.33 6.49 37.00
C GLU A 101 19.00 7.87 37.01
N ASP A 102 20.18 7.97 37.62
CA ASP A 102 20.85 9.25 37.88
C ASP A 102 21.00 10.11 36.61
N HIS A 103 21.41 9.51 35.49
CA HIS A 103 21.59 10.22 34.23
C HIS A 103 20.28 10.81 33.66
N GLN A 104 19.14 10.17 33.90
CA GLN A 104 17.82 10.69 33.49
C GLN A 104 17.42 11.87 34.38
N LEU A 105 17.62 11.74 35.69
CA LEU A 105 17.33 12.82 36.64
C LEU A 105 18.24 14.03 36.43
N GLU A 106 19.51 13.82 36.06
CA GLU A 106 20.44 14.88 35.66
C GLU A 106 19.93 15.63 34.43
N LEU A 107 19.49 14.92 33.39
CA LEU A 107 18.92 15.53 32.18
C LEU A 107 17.67 16.35 32.50
N ILE A 108 16.74 15.81 33.29
CA ILE A 108 15.53 16.53 33.71
C ILE A 108 15.89 17.78 34.52
N GLY A 109 16.81 17.64 35.47
CA GLY A 109 17.34 18.77 36.24
C GLY A 109 17.99 19.84 35.35
N LEU A 110 18.68 19.46 34.28
CA LEU A 110 19.21 20.44 33.30
C LEU A 110 18.08 21.18 32.58
N ILE A 111 17.08 20.44 32.07
CA ILE A 111 15.95 21.00 31.31
C ILE A 111 15.14 21.99 32.17
N GLU A 112 14.92 21.71 33.45
CA GLU A 112 14.23 22.61 34.39
C GLU A 112 14.90 23.99 34.52
N HIS A 113 16.20 24.06 34.25
CA HIS A 113 16.98 25.29 34.33
C HIS A 113 17.11 26.04 33.00
N TYR A 114 16.65 25.46 31.88
CA TYR A 114 16.66 26.13 30.59
C TYR A 114 15.57 27.20 30.50
N GLN A 115 15.93 28.37 29.97
CA GLN A 115 14.98 29.43 29.66
C GLN A 115 14.42 29.22 28.25
N LEU A 116 13.39 28.39 28.15
CA LEU A 116 12.69 28.08 26.89
C LEU A 116 11.37 28.85 26.80
N ASP A 117 11.00 29.29 25.59
CA ASP A 117 9.72 29.96 25.35
C ASP A 117 8.58 28.94 25.24
N ARG A 118 7.89 28.71 26.35
CA ARG A 118 6.74 27.81 26.43
C ARG A 118 5.55 28.29 25.61
N ALA A 119 5.39 29.60 25.42
CA ALA A 119 4.28 30.15 24.65
C ALA A 119 4.51 29.88 23.15
N LEU A 120 5.74 30.06 22.67
CA LEU A 120 6.12 29.71 21.30
C LEU A 120 5.92 28.21 21.04
N VAL A 121 6.35 27.34 21.95
CA VAL A 121 6.14 25.88 21.82
C VAL A 121 4.65 25.53 21.78
N GLN A 122 3.82 26.16 22.61
CA GLN A 122 2.38 25.92 22.57
C GLN A 122 1.76 26.35 21.24
N GLN A 123 2.19 27.48 20.67
CA GLN A 123 1.75 27.92 19.34
C GLN A 123 2.22 26.97 18.23
N ALA A 124 3.47 26.49 18.31
CA ALA A 124 4.02 25.50 17.39
C ALA A 124 3.20 24.20 17.41
N ARG A 125 2.91 23.67 18.60
CA ARG A 125 2.06 22.47 18.79
C ARG A 125 0.65 22.66 18.23
N ALA A 126 0.07 23.85 18.39
CA ALA A 126 -1.24 24.18 17.80
C ALA A 126 -1.21 24.15 16.27
N LYS A 127 -0.21 24.80 15.65
CA LYS A 127 -0.01 24.79 14.19
C LYS A 127 0.18 23.37 13.65
N ALA A 128 1.06 22.57 14.28
CA ALA A 128 1.26 21.18 13.90
C ALA A 128 -0.04 20.36 13.99
N GLY A 129 -0.85 20.60 15.03
CA GLY A 129 -2.16 19.96 15.19
C GLY A 129 -3.16 20.32 14.08
N GLU A 130 -3.14 21.55 13.56
CA GLU A 130 -3.96 21.96 12.41
C GLU A 130 -3.51 21.26 11.13
N VAL A 131 -2.20 21.26 10.85
CA VAL A 131 -1.63 20.60 9.67
C VAL A 131 -1.92 19.10 9.65
N ILE A 132 -1.77 18.40 10.79
CA ILE A 132 -2.11 16.97 10.91
C ILE A 132 -3.59 16.73 10.58
N LYS A 133 -4.50 17.57 11.07
CA LYS A 133 -5.93 17.44 10.79
C LYS A 133 -6.22 17.60 9.31
N GLU A 134 -5.58 18.57 8.64
CA GLU A 134 -5.76 18.78 7.21
C GLU A 134 -5.25 17.60 6.38
N VAL A 135 -4.09 17.05 6.72
CA VAL A 135 -3.52 15.87 6.03
C VAL A 135 -4.41 14.65 6.21
N LYS A 136 -4.86 14.37 7.45
CA LYS A 136 -5.81 13.27 7.71
C LYS A 136 -7.09 13.43 6.91
N ARG A 137 -7.66 14.64 6.85
CA ARG A 137 -8.86 14.91 6.04
C ARG A 137 -8.64 14.62 4.55
N LYS A 138 -7.50 15.05 3.98
CA LYS A 138 -7.15 14.77 2.58
C LYS A 138 -6.98 13.28 2.32
N GLN A 139 -6.27 12.57 3.19
CA GLN A 139 -6.09 11.11 3.08
C GLN A 139 -7.43 10.38 3.13
N GLU A 140 -8.32 10.76 4.05
CA GLU A 140 -9.65 10.17 4.14
C GLU A 140 -10.52 10.46 2.90
N GLU A 141 -10.44 11.68 2.34
CA GLU A 141 -11.13 12.04 1.10
C GLU A 141 -10.63 11.20 -0.08
N GLU A 142 -9.32 11.03 -0.22
CA GLU A 142 -8.72 10.20 -1.25
C GLU A 142 -9.11 8.72 -1.11
N GLN A 143 -9.10 8.18 0.12
CA GLN A 143 -9.54 6.81 0.39
C GLN A 143 -11.02 6.62 0.08
N ARG A 144 -11.88 7.57 0.46
CA ARG A 144 -13.32 7.55 0.13
C ARG A 144 -13.54 7.54 -1.38
N GLN A 145 -12.77 8.34 -2.13
CA GLN A 145 -12.85 8.39 -3.59
C GLN A 145 -12.42 7.07 -4.22
N LYS A 146 -11.29 6.49 -3.78
CA LYS A 146 -10.82 5.17 -4.26
C LYS A 146 -11.83 4.05 -4.00
N ILE A 147 -12.47 4.05 -2.83
CA ILE A 147 -13.52 3.07 -2.49
C ILE A 147 -14.72 3.24 -3.43
N LYS A 148 -15.18 4.48 -3.63
CA LYS A 148 -16.31 4.78 -4.51
C LYS A 148 -16.05 4.35 -5.96
N GLU A 149 -14.88 4.68 -6.51
CA GLU A 149 -14.48 4.27 -7.86
C GLU A 149 -14.42 2.74 -8.00
N ARG A 150 -13.91 2.05 -6.97
CA ARG A 150 -13.90 0.59 -6.93
C ARG A 150 -15.31 -0.01 -6.91
N GLU A 151 -16.20 0.53 -6.10
CA GLU A 151 -17.61 0.09 -6.02
C GLU A 151 -18.35 0.31 -7.35
N GLU A 152 -18.16 1.47 -7.98
CA GLU A 152 -18.73 1.79 -9.29
C GLU A 152 -18.19 0.85 -10.37
N SER A 153 -16.89 0.57 -10.38
CA SER A 153 -16.25 -0.38 -11.31
C SER A 153 -16.81 -1.79 -11.13
N ILE A 154 -16.94 -2.28 -9.89
CA ILE A 154 -17.53 -3.59 -9.58
C ILE A 154 -18.99 -3.65 -10.04
N ARG A 155 -19.78 -2.62 -9.75
CA ARG A 155 -21.20 -2.55 -10.15
C ARG A 155 -21.35 -2.54 -11.67
N ALA A 156 -20.54 -1.75 -12.37
CA ALA A 156 -20.54 -1.71 -13.83
C ALA A 156 -20.11 -3.05 -14.44
N HIS A 157 -19.13 -3.73 -13.85
CA HIS A 157 -18.71 -5.07 -14.28
C HIS A 157 -19.83 -6.10 -14.09
N GLN A 158 -20.48 -6.11 -12.91
CA GLN A 158 -21.61 -7.00 -12.61
C GLN A 158 -22.79 -6.77 -13.57
N GLN A 159 -23.13 -5.52 -13.88
CA GLN A 159 -24.18 -5.21 -14.85
C GLN A 159 -23.85 -5.72 -16.26
N LYS A 160 -22.60 -5.55 -16.70
CA LYS A 160 -22.13 -6.08 -18.00
C LYS A 160 -22.18 -7.61 -18.03
N GLU A 161 -21.75 -8.25 -16.95
CA GLU A 161 -21.77 -9.72 -16.83
C GLU A 161 -23.21 -10.25 -16.83
N GLN A 162 -24.12 -9.62 -16.09
CA GLN A 162 -25.53 -10.00 -16.09
C GLN A 162 -26.17 -9.83 -17.47
N ALA A 163 -26.00 -8.67 -18.12
CA ALA A 163 -26.53 -8.42 -19.45
C ALA A 163 -25.97 -9.41 -20.49
N PHE A 164 -24.69 -9.77 -20.37
CA PHE A 164 -24.09 -10.80 -21.21
C PHE A 164 -24.73 -12.16 -20.96
N GLN A 165 -24.87 -12.58 -19.71
CA GLN A 165 -25.48 -13.86 -19.33
C GLN A 165 -26.93 -13.98 -19.82
N GLU A 166 -27.72 -12.91 -19.72
CA GLU A 166 -29.09 -12.84 -20.23
C GLU A 166 -29.15 -12.93 -21.77
N SER A 167 -28.11 -12.48 -22.47
CA SER A 167 -28.02 -12.56 -23.93
C SER A 167 -27.64 -13.95 -24.47
N LEU A 168 -27.19 -14.87 -23.61
CA LEU A 168 -26.70 -16.18 -24.02
C LEU A 168 -27.84 -17.13 -24.40
N ASN A 169 -27.85 -17.58 -25.65
CA ASN A 169 -28.70 -18.68 -26.08
C ASN A 169 -28.00 -20.04 -25.85
N ILE A 170 -28.12 -20.56 -24.62
CA ILE A 170 -27.51 -21.83 -24.21
C ILE A 170 -28.45 -23.00 -24.59
N PRO A 171 -28.01 -23.95 -25.42
CA PRO A 171 -28.83 -25.11 -25.77
C PRO A 171 -29.18 -25.97 -24.55
N GLU A 172 -30.40 -26.53 -24.53
CA GLU A 172 -30.89 -27.38 -23.44
C GLU A 172 -29.98 -28.59 -23.19
N TRP A 173 -29.43 -29.19 -24.24
CA TRP A 173 -28.51 -30.33 -24.14
C TRP A 173 -27.13 -29.98 -23.58
N ALA A 174 -26.77 -28.69 -23.49
CA ALA A 174 -25.44 -28.28 -23.07
C ALA A 174 -25.24 -28.54 -21.56
N GLN A 175 -24.16 -29.25 -21.24
CA GLN A 175 -23.77 -29.60 -19.87
C GLN A 175 -22.51 -28.84 -19.41
N ALA A 176 -21.80 -28.21 -20.34
CA ALA A 176 -20.60 -27.45 -20.09
C ALA A 176 -20.32 -26.44 -21.21
N VAL A 177 -19.39 -25.51 -20.94
CA VAL A 177 -18.88 -24.53 -21.90
C VAL A 177 -17.36 -24.65 -22.00
N ILE A 178 -16.81 -24.45 -23.21
CA ILE A 178 -15.36 -24.40 -23.45
C ILE A 178 -14.97 -22.94 -23.62
N ILE A 179 -14.06 -22.48 -22.77
CA ILE A 179 -13.67 -21.07 -22.63
C ILE A 179 -12.16 -20.96 -22.86
N ALA A 180 -11.74 -19.98 -23.66
CA ALA A 180 -10.36 -19.56 -23.77
C ALA A 180 -10.16 -18.23 -23.02
N THR A 181 -9.12 -18.15 -22.20
CA THR A 181 -8.70 -16.92 -21.51
C THR A 181 -7.25 -16.63 -21.83
N LYS A 182 -6.94 -15.40 -22.23
CA LYS A 182 -5.57 -14.89 -22.35
C LYS A 182 -5.24 -14.03 -21.14
N THR A 183 -4.20 -14.38 -20.40
CA THR A 183 -3.71 -13.60 -19.26
C THR A 183 -2.33 -13.00 -19.56
N GLU A 184 -2.06 -11.84 -18.97
CA GLU A 184 -0.74 -11.19 -18.99
C GLU A 184 -0.38 -10.73 -17.58
N TYR A 185 0.90 -10.42 -17.38
CA TYR A 185 1.40 -9.89 -16.12
C TYR A 185 0.79 -8.51 -15.85
N ASP A 186 0.31 -8.31 -14.63
CA ASP A 186 -0.24 -7.03 -14.21
C ASP A 186 0.79 -6.27 -13.37
N SER A 187 1.60 -5.43 -14.03
CA SER A 187 2.63 -4.64 -13.37
C SER A 187 2.08 -3.55 -12.46
N GLU A 188 0.81 -3.17 -12.61
CA GLU A 188 0.20 -2.09 -11.81
C GLU A 188 -0.24 -2.60 -10.44
N THR A 189 -0.74 -3.83 -10.38
CA THR A 189 -1.23 -4.46 -9.14
C THR A 189 -0.20 -5.38 -8.49
N SER A 190 0.81 -5.83 -9.24
CA SER A 190 1.89 -6.65 -8.70
C SER A 190 2.88 -5.86 -7.86
N CYS A 191 3.42 -6.49 -6.83
CA CYS A 191 4.55 -5.97 -6.06
C CYS A 191 5.61 -7.08 -5.89
N PRO A 192 6.56 -7.19 -6.83
CA PRO A 192 7.60 -8.23 -6.78
C PRO A 192 8.44 -8.21 -5.50
N HIS A 193 8.69 -7.01 -4.95
CA HIS A 193 9.47 -6.82 -3.73
C HIS A 193 8.79 -7.44 -2.48
N THR A 194 7.47 -7.55 -2.48
CA THR A 194 6.70 -8.24 -1.43
C THR A 194 6.24 -9.64 -1.85
N GLY A 195 6.69 -10.12 -3.01
CA GLY A 195 6.33 -11.44 -3.54
C GLY A 195 4.92 -11.55 -4.12
N VAL A 196 4.25 -10.44 -4.38
CA VAL A 196 2.89 -10.41 -4.95
C VAL A 196 2.98 -10.33 -6.48
N TYR A 197 2.51 -11.37 -7.17
CA TYR A 197 2.50 -11.47 -8.63
C TYR A 197 1.07 -11.67 -9.14
N GLU A 198 0.49 -10.59 -9.65
CA GLU A 198 -0.86 -10.55 -10.18
C GLU A 198 -0.87 -10.72 -11.70
N SER A 199 -1.99 -11.26 -12.20
CA SER A 199 -2.22 -11.40 -13.62
C SER A 199 -3.58 -10.84 -14.00
N LYS A 200 -3.64 -10.17 -15.15
CA LYS A 200 -4.88 -9.63 -15.70
C LYS A 200 -5.35 -10.46 -16.88
N THR A 201 -6.65 -10.74 -16.92
CA THR A 201 -7.28 -11.38 -18.08
C THR A 201 -7.60 -10.32 -19.12
N ILE A 202 -6.94 -10.40 -20.28
CA ILE A 202 -7.10 -9.44 -21.36
C ILE A 202 -8.22 -9.85 -22.31
N LYS A 203 -8.38 -11.16 -22.51
CA LYS A 203 -9.38 -11.68 -23.43
C LYS A 203 -10.02 -12.95 -22.89
N THR A 204 -11.34 -13.01 -22.98
CA THR A 204 -12.15 -14.19 -22.68
C THR A 204 -12.98 -14.50 -23.91
N ILE A 205 -12.92 -15.74 -24.39
CA ILE A 205 -13.62 -16.19 -25.60
C ILE A 205 -14.42 -17.44 -25.24
N ILE A 206 -15.71 -17.44 -25.56
CA ILE A 206 -16.62 -18.57 -25.41
C ILE A 206 -16.62 -19.38 -26.71
N LEU A 207 -15.83 -20.46 -26.73
CA LEU A 207 -15.52 -21.21 -27.96
C LEU A 207 -16.64 -22.16 -28.39
N ALA A 208 -17.25 -22.90 -27.45
CA ALA A 208 -18.26 -23.91 -27.76
C ALA A 208 -19.08 -24.36 -26.55
N TRP A 209 -20.32 -24.82 -26.81
CA TRP A 209 -21.11 -25.61 -25.87
C TRP A 209 -20.73 -27.10 -25.95
N SER A 210 -20.78 -27.80 -24.82
CA SER A 210 -20.37 -29.20 -24.69
C SER A 210 -21.51 -30.08 -24.17
N LYS A 211 -21.68 -31.26 -24.78
CA LYS A 211 -22.60 -32.33 -24.34
C LYS A 211 -22.05 -33.15 -23.16
N HIS A 212 -20.76 -32.99 -22.84
CA HIS A 212 -20.07 -33.82 -21.86
C HIS A 212 -19.52 -32.99 -20.71
N THR A 213 -19.65 -33.51 -19.48
CA THR A 213 -19.01 -32.93 -18.29
C THR A 213 -17.53 -33.34 -18.16
N GLN A 214 -17.12 -34.42 -18.82
CA GLN A 214 -15.75 -34.91 -18.80
C GLN A 214 -14.77 -33.90 -19.44
N GLN A 215 -13.61 -33.76 -18.81
CA GLN A 215 -12.50 -32.89 -19.24
C GLN A 215 -11.70 -33.54 -20.39
N ARG A 216 -12.30 -33.56 -21.59
CA ARG A 216 -11.72 -34.17 -22.80
C ARG A 216 -10.89 -33.15 -23.59
N PHE A 217 -9.57 -33.29 -23.59
CA PHE A 217 -8.67 -32.42 -24.37
C PHE A 217 -8.90 -32.43 -25.89
N PRO A 218 -9.20 -33.57 -26.55
CA PRO A 218 -9.52 -33.55 -27.98
C PRO A 218 -10.71 -32.64 -28.31
N GLU A 219 -11.68 -32.55 -27.41
CA GLU A 219 -12.85 -31.68 -27.56
C GLU A 219 -12.47 -30.21 -27.40
N MET A 220 -11.64 -29.87 -26.42
CA MET A 220 -11.11 -28.51 -26.25
C MET A 220 -10.30 -28.08 -27.49
N ARG A 221 -9.41 -28.94 -28.00
CA ARG A 221 -8.64 -28.69 -29.22
C ARG A 221 -9.53 -28.43 -30.44
N LYS A 222 -10.63 -29.19 -30.56
CA LYS A 222 -11.60 -28.97 -31.65
C LYS A 222 -12.30 -27.63 -31.52
N ALA A 223 -12.65 -27.21 -30.30
CA ALA A 223 -13.29 -25.92 -30.03
C ALA A 223 -12.37 -24.74 -30.37
N CYS A 224 -11.06 -24.88 -30.20
CA CYS A 224 -10.08 -23.85 -30.58
C CYS A 224 -10.13 -23.46 -32.07
N LEU A 225 -10.64 -24.32 -32.96
CA LEU A 225 -10.82 -23.99 -34.38
C LEU A 225 -11.91 -22.93 -34.62
N ASN A 226 -12.71 -22.60 -33.60
CA ASN A 226 -13.80 -21.63 -33.74
C ASN A 226 -13.33 -20.17 -33.71
N HIS A 227 -12.11 -19.87 -33.24
CA HIS A 227 -11.58 -18.51 -33.16
C HIS A 227 -10.11 -18.43 -33.62
N PRO A 228 -9.73 -17.49 -34.52
CA PRO A 228 -8.37 -17.36 -35.06
C PRO A 228 -7.28 -17.34 -33.99
N ASP A 229 -7.42 -16.53 -32.95
CA ASP A 229 -6.45 -16.42 -31.84
C ASP A 229 -6.17 -17.72 -31.09
N THR A 230 -7.03 -18.73 -31.19
CA THR A 230 -6.85 -20.00 -30.47
C THR A 230 -6.55 -21.18 -31.38
N VAL A 231 -6.60 -21.01 -32.72
CA VAL A 231 -6.43 -22.08 -33.71
C VAL A 231 -5.15 -22.89 -33.47
N PHE A 232 -4.05 -22.24 -33.12
CA PHE A 232 -2.77 -22.89 -32.91
C PHE A 232 -2.80 -23.93 -31.76
N LEU A 233 -3.67 -23.74 -30.75
CA LEU A 233 -3.88 -24.70 -29.65
C LEU A 233 -4.61 -25.98 -30.10
N HIS A 234 -5.12 -26.03 -31.33
CA HIS A 234 -5.61 -27.27 -31.92
C HIS A 234 -4.47 -28.28 -32.10
N ASP A 235 -3.31 -27.80 -32.55
CA ASP A 235 -2.13 -28.61 -32.85
C ASP A 235 -1.49 -29.14 -31.55
N LYS A 236 -1.33 -30.47 -31.48
CA LYS A 236 -0.71 -31.17 -30.34
C LYS A 236 0.75 -30.80 -30.15
N THR A 237 1.45 -30.38 -31.21
CA THR A 237 2.85 -29.99 -31.11
C THR A 237 3.01 -28.61 -30.45
N GLN A 238 2.03 -27.73 -30.65
CA GLN A 238 2.04 -26.33 -30.19
C GLN A 238 1.27 -26.11 -28.88
N SER A 239 0.69 -27.16 -28.30
CA SER A 239 -0.07 -27.02 -27.04
C SER A 239 0.06 -28.22 -26.14
N LYS A 240 0.09 -27.92 -24.84
CA LYS A 240 0.28 -28.86 -23.75
C LYS A 240 -1.02 -29.09 -23.00
N GLU A 241 -1.20 -30.33 -22.55
CA GLU A 241 -2.32 -30.76 -21.74
C GLU A 241 -1.89 -30.71 -20.27
N GLN A 242 -2.51 -29.82 -19.49
CA GLN A 242 -2.21 -29.66 -18.08
C GLN A 242 -3.31 -30.32 -17.23
N ARG A 243 -2.90 -31.10 -16.22
CA ARG A 243 -3.79 -31.85 -15.32
C ARG A 243 -3.43 -31.55 -13.87
N GLU A 244 -3.71 -30.33 -13.44
CA GLU A 244 -3.39 -29.84 -12.10
C GLU A 244 -4.54 -30.10 -11.12
N ASN A 245 -4.83 -31.37 -10.84
CA ASN A 245 -5.94 -31.78 -9.96
C ASN A 245 -5.52 -31.92 -8.48
N TYR A 246 -4.59 -31.09 -8.01
CA TYR A 246 -4.19 -30.98 -6.60
C TYR A 246 -4.83 -29.75 -5.94
N SER A 247 -4.79 -29.65 -4.61
CA SER A 247 -5.55 -28.64 -3.83
C SER A 247 -5.36 -27.17 -4.27
N MET A 248 -4.21 -26.85 -4.88
CA MET A 248 -3.86 -25.49 -5.35
C MET A 248 -3.67 -25.42 -6.87
N GLY A 249 -4.07 -26.46 -7.60
CA GLY A 249 -3.88 -26.56 -9.05
C GLY A 249 -4.99 -25.84 -9.83
N ALA A 250 -4.67 -25.41 -11.06
CA ALA A 250 -5.63 -24.72 -11.92
C ALA A 250 -6.59 -25.67 -12.69
N GLY A 251 -6.60 -26.96 -12.32
CA GLY A 251 -7.46 -27.98 -12.93
C GLY A 251 -6.94 -28.50 -14.27
N ASN A 252 -7.87 -28.89 -15.16
CA ASN A 252 -7.52 -29.43 -16.48
C ASN A 252 -7.71 -28.37 -17.57
N TYR A 253 -6.65 -28.06 -18.31
CA TYR A 253 -6.68 -27.02 -19.35
C TYR A 253 -5.62 -27.27 -20.45
N LEU A 254 -5.84 -26.66 -21.62
CA LEU A 254 -4.84 -26.54 -22.69
C LEU A 254 -4.14 -25.20 -22.58
N THR A 255 -2.84 -25.19 -22.83
CA THR A 255 -2.04 -23.97 -22.94
C THR A 255 -0.92 -24.17 -23.95
N GLU A 256 -0.32 -23.08 -24.38
CA GLU A 256 0.90 -23.08 -25.21
C GLU A 256 2.16 -23.36 -24.39
N ASN A 257 2.11 -23.11 -23.07
CA ASN A 257 3.27 -23.13 -22.20
C ASN A 257 3.41 -24.46 -21.42
N ASN A 258 4.64 -24.79 -21.01
CA ASN A 258 4.88 -25.92 -20.12
C ASN A 258 4.35 -25.66 -18.70
N TYR A 259 4.33 -24.39 -18.29
CA TYR A 259 3.76 -23.91 -17.04
C TYR A 259 3.02 -22.60 -17.33
N LEU A 260 1.78 -22.49 -16.87
CA LEU A 260 0.96 -21.31 -17.14
C LEU A 260 1.20 -20.24 -16.08
N TYR A 261 2.17 -19.35 -16.33
CA TYR A 261 2.26 -18.07 -15.62
C TYR A 261 1.35 -17.04 -16.28
N HIS A 262 1.50 -16.89 -17.59
CA HIS A 262 0.70 -16.02 -18.46
C HIS A 262 0.51 -16.70 -19.83
N GLY A 263 -0.39 -16.17 -20.65
CA GLY A 263 -0.67 -16.66 -22.01
C GLY A 263 -2.06 -17.27 -22.15
N TRP A 264 -2.22 -18.12 -23.16
CA TRP A 264 -3.50 -18.74 -23.44
C TRP A 264 -3.80 -19.95 -22.55
N LYS A 265 -5.03 -19.99 -22.04
CA LYS A 265 -5.60 -21.10 -21.28
C LYS A 265 -6.99 -21.45 -21.82
N VAL A 266 -7.17 -22.67 -22.31
CA VAL A 266 -8.47 -23.20 -22.73
C VAL A 266 -8.92 -24.26 -21.74
N ARG A 267 -10.09 -24.05 -21.12
CA ARG A 267 -10.65 -24.97 -20.13
C ARG A 267 -12.10 -25.25 -20.43
N LYS A 268 -12.59 -26.39 -19.95
CA LYS A 268 -14.02 -26.67 -19.92
C LYS A 268 -14.58 -26.40 -18.53
N GLN A 269 -15.61 -25.57 -18.47
CA GLN A 269 -16.36 -25.24 -17.27
C GLN A 269 -17.70 -26.00 -17.30
N ARG A 270 -17.92 -26.86 -16.31
CA ARG A 270 -19.20 -27.55 -16.12
C ARG A 270 -20.25 -26.57 -15.62
N PHE A 271 -21.50 -26.77 -16.06
CA PHE A 271 -22.66 -26.13 -15.47
C PHE A 271 -23.05 -26.86 -14.20
N TRP A 272 -22.99 -26.16 -13.07
CA TRP A 272 -23.36 -26.71 -11.76
C TRP A 272 -24.85 -26.53 -11.47
N ASP A 273 -25.43 -25.44 -11.97
CA ASP A 273 -26.84 -25.09 -11.88
C ASP A 273 -27.49 -25.37 -13.24
N GLU A 274 -28.38 -26.36 -13.30
CA GLU A 274 -29.09 -26.73 -14.53
C GLU A 274 -30.22 -25.73 -14.86
N GLU A 275 -30.78 -25.07 -13.85
CA GLU A 275 -31.83 -24.04 -14.01
C GLU A 275 -31.23 -22.73 -14.52
N ASN A 276 -30.01 -22.41 -14.09
CA ASN A 276 -29.29 -21.22 -14.54
C ASN A 276 -27.84 -21.51 -14.98
N LYS A 277 -27.72 -22.09 -16.19
CA LYS A 277 -26.44 -22.40 -16.83
C LYS A 277 -25.60 -21.14 -17.11
N ALA A 278 -26.24 -20.00 -17.35
CA ALA A 278 -25.57 -18.77 -17.76
C ALA A 278 -24.60 -18.24 -16.69
N LYS A 279 -24.91 -18.43 -15.40
CA LYS A 279 -24.01 -18.09 -14.27
C LYS A 279 -22.62 -18.72 -14.35
N SER A 280 -22.48 -19.85 -15.04
CA SER A 280 -21.20 -20.54 -15.21
C SER A 280 -20.38 -20.03 -16.40
N VAL A 281 -20.92 -19.08 -17.18
CA VAL A 281 -20.28 -18.53 -18.37
C VAL A 281 -19.74 -17.13 -18.03
N PRO A 282 -18.41 -16.94 -18.06
CA PRO A 282 -17.82 -15.62 -17.77
C PRO A 282 -18.09 -14.65 -18.91
N LEU A 283 -18.09 -13.35 -18.60
CA LEU A 283 -18.14 -12.28 -19.60
C LEU A 283 -17.02 -12.45 -20.64
N GLY A 284 -17.39 -12.44 -21.92
CA GLY A 284 -16.43 -12.61 -23.01
C GLY A 284 -17.03 -12.53 -24.41
N GLU A 285 -16.19 -12.79 -25.41
CA GLU A 285 -16.58 -12.84 -26.82
C GLU A 285 -17.26 -14.18 -27.15
N LEU A 286 -18.50 -14.16 -27.62
CA LEU A 286 -19.24 -15.37 -28.02
C LEU A 286 -18.96 -15.69 -29.50
N VAL A 287 -18.31 -16.82 -29.78
CA VAL A 287 -17.91 -17.24 -31.15
C VAL A 287 -18.48 -18.58 -31.59
N ILE A 288 -19.60 -18.97 -30.99
CA ILE A 288 -20.19 -20.28 -31.21
C ILE A 288 -20.84 -20.32 -32.59
N LYS A 289 -20.26 -21.11 -33.50
CA LYS A 289 -20.87 -21.43 -34.78
C LYS A 289 -21.87 -22.57 -34.56
N TYR A 290 -23.17 -22.28 -34.69
CA TYR A 290 -24.17 -23.34 -34.89
C TYR A 290 -23.86 -24.01 -36.23
N LYS A 291 -23.41 -25.27 -36.18
CA LYS A 291 -23.36 -26.15 -37.34
C LYS A 291 -24.51 -27.14 -37.26
#